data_AF-A0A356R745-F1
#
_entry.id   AF-A0A356R745-F1
#
_cell.length_a   1.000
_cell.length_b   1.000
_cell.length_c   1.000
_cell.angle_alpha   90.00
_cell.angle_beta   90.00
_cell.angle_gamma   90.00
#
_symmetry.space_group_name_H-M   'P 1'
#
loop_
_entity.id
_entity.type
_entity.pdbx_description
1 polymer ?
#
loop_
_entity_poly.entity_id
_entity_poly.type
_entity_poly.pdbx_seq_one_letter_code
_entity_poly.pdbx_strand_id
1 'polypeptide(L)' 'TKRLKPLGVKVSRIAYGIPVGMDIEYADEVTLLKSIEGRRDLG' A
#
# COMPACT_ATOMS: atom_id res chain seq x y z
N THR A 1 14.41 -3.41 -6.09
CA THR A 1 15.27 -2.62 -5.18
C THR A 1 16.73 -3.08 -5.19
N LYS A 2 17.05 -4.37 -5.39
CA LYS A 2 18.43 -4.90 -5.37
C LYS A 2 19.44 -4.10 -6.21
N ARG A 3 19.06 -3.62 -7.40
CA ARG A 3 19.90 -2.78 -8.27
C ARG A 3 20.08 -1.33 -7.79
N LEU A 4 19.15 -0.81 -6.99
CA LEU A 4 19.17 0.56 -6.46
C LEU A 4 19.84 0.65 -5.08
N LYS A 5 20.03 -0.49 -4.39
CA LYS A 5 20.70 -0.56 -3.08
C LYS A 5 22.08 0.12 -3.05
N PRO A 6 22.97 -0.03 -4.05
CA PRO A 6 24.30 0.59 -4.02
C PRO A 6 24.28 2.12 -4.12
N LEU A 7 23.18 2.72 -4.58
CA LEU A 7 23.09 4.17 -4.81
C LEU A 7 22.80 4.96 -3.52
N GLY A 8 22.56 4.29 -2.38
CA GLY A 8 22.30 4.96 -1.10
C GLY A 8 21.00 5.78 -1.05
N VAL A 9 20.14 5.67 -2.06
CA VAL A 9 18.88 6.43 -2.14
C VAL A 9 17.76 5.74 -1.37
N LYS A 10 16.85 6.54 -0.79
CA LYS A 10 15.63 6.02 -0.16
C LYS A 10 14.69 5.49 -1.25
N VAL A 11 14.42 4.19 -1.21
CA VAL A 11 13.48 3.55 -2.13
C VAL A 11 12.20 3.20 -1.38
N SER A 12 11.07 3.73 -1.87
CA SER A 12 9.73 3.36 -1.42
C SER A 12 8.89 2.85 -2.59
N ARG A 13 7.72 2.28 -2.27
CA ARG A 13 6.72 1.85 -3.25
C ARG A 13 5.41 2.56 -2.96
N ILE A 14 4.63 2.85 -4.00
CA ILE A 14 3.27 3.39 -3.85
C ILE A 14 2.45 2.43 -2.98
N ALA A 15 1.60 2.99 -2.13
CA ALA A 15 0.72 2.22 -1.28
C ALA A 15 -0.25 1.37 -2.13
N TYR A 16 -0.61 0.20 -1.62
CA TYR A 16 -1.68 -0.61 -2.16
C TYR A 16 -2.87 -0.57 -1.20
N GLY A 17 -4.07 -0.38 -1.73
CA GLY A 17 -5.29 -0.43 -0.94
C GLY A 17 -6.50 0.10 -1.70
N ILE A 18 -7.59 0.29 -0.98
CA ILE A 18 -8.84 0.83 -1.52
C ILE A 18 -8.64 2.29 -1.99
N PRO A 19 -9.01 2.63 -3.23
CA PRO A 19 -8.94 4.01 -3.72
C PRO A 19 -9.98 4.91 -3.05
N VAL A 20 -9.70 6.21 -3.03
CA VAL A 20 -10.64 7.20 -2.49
C VAL A 20 -11.93 7.20 -3.31
N GLY A 21 -13.07 7.11 -2.62
CA GLY A 21 -14.39 7.13 -3.26
C GLY A 21 -14.91 5.77 -3.72
N MET A 22 -14.16 4.68 -3.53
CA MET A 22 -14.66 3.32 -3.69
C MET A 22 -15.39 2.88 -2.41
N ASP A 23 -16.53 2.22 -2.59
CA ASP A 23 -17.25 1.58 -1.50
C ASP A 23 -16.67 0.18 -1.23
N ILE A 24 -16.56 -0.16 0.05
CA ILE A 24 -15.86 -1.34 0.55
C ILE A 24 -16.48 -2.65 0.06
N GLU A 25 -17.79 -2.66 -0.18
CA GLU A 25 -18.54 -3.82 -0.64
C GLU A 25 -18.14 -4.26 -2.06
N TYR A 26 -17.51 -3.37 -2.83
CA TYR A 26 -17.06 -3.64 -4.20
C TYR A 26 -15.55 -3.89 -4.29
N ALA A 27 -14.82 -3.79 -3.17
CA ALA A 27 -13.40 -4.09 -3.14
C ALA A 27 -13.16 -5.61 -3.15
N ASP A 28 -12.20 -6.07 -3.93
CA ASP A 28 -11.80 -7.47 -3.91
C ASP A 28 -11.06 -7.82 -2.60
N GLU A 29 -11.08 -9.11 -2.25
CA GLU A 29 -10.51 -9.62 -1.00
C GLU A 29 -9.01 -9.31 -0.86
N VAL A 30 -8.24 -9.34 -1.96
CA VAL A 30 -6.80 -9.08 -1.94
C VAL A 30 -6.55 -7.59 -1.65
N THR A 31 -7.36 -6.69 -2.21
CA THR A 31 -7.30 -5.26 -1.94
C THR A 31 -7.70 -4.94 -0.50
N LEU A 32 -8.73 -5.59 0.03
CA LEU A 32 -9.13 -5.47 1.43
C LEU A 32 -8.01 -5.91 2.37
N LEU A 33 -7.44 -7.10 2.14
CA LEU A 33 -6.35 -7.64 2.95
C LEU A 33 -5.15 -6.69 2.99
N LYS A 34 -4.69 -6.22 1.82
CA LYS A 34 -3.57 -5.26 1.72
C LYS A 34 -3.87 -3.93 2.41
N SER A 35 -5.12 -3.46 2.32
CA SER A 35 -5.54 -2.22 2.98
C SER A 35 -5.49 -2.33 4.50
N ILE A 36 -5.88 -3.50 5.05
CA ILE A 36 -5.83 -3.77 6.48
C ILE A 36 -4.40 -3.97 6.97
N GLU A 37 -3.58 -4.75 6.27
CA GLU A 37 -2.16 -4.93 6.58
C GLU A 37 -1.39 -3.59 6.57
N GLY A 38 -1.72 -2.72 5.62
CA GLY A 38 -1.13 -1.40 5.46
C GLY A 38 -1.76 -0.30 6.31
N ARG A 39 -2.78 -0.60 7.12
CA ARG A 39 -3.53 0.40 7.89
C ARG A 39 -2.63 1.03 8.94
N ARG A 40 -2.57 2.36 8.92
CA ARG A 40 -1.82 3.17 9.90
C ARG A 40 -2.80 3.80 10.88
N ASP A 41 -2.39 3.86 12.14
CA ASP A 41 -3.10 4.64 13.14
C ASP A 41 -2.96 6.14 12.84
N LEU A 42 -3.95 6.94 13.24
CA LEU A 42 -4.00 8.39 13.01
C LEU A 42 -3.58 9.20 14.25
N GLY A 43 -2.98 8.54 15.24
CA GLY A 43 -2.45 9.17 16.46
C GLY A 43 -1.34 10.20 16.22
#